data_AF-A0A8K0XPF2-F1
#
_entry.id   AF-A0A8K0XPF2-F1
#
_cell.length_a   1.000
_cell.length_b   1.000
_cell.length_c   1.000
_cell.angle_alpha   90.00
_cell.angle_beta   90.00
_cell.angle_gamma   90.00
#
_symmetry.space_group_name_H-M   'P 1'
#
loop_
_entity.id
_entity.type
_entity.pdbx_description
1 polymer ?
#
loop_
_entity_poly.entity_id
_entity_poly.type
_entity_poly.pdbx_seq_one_letter_code
_entity_poly.pdbx_strand_id
1 'polypeptide(L)' 'SFGITALELAQGRAPRSREPPHSVLLHIVTKTPLTLDCEAGPYKYSRAFQEMVERCLDKDP' A
#
# COMPACT_ATOMS: atom_id res chain seq x y z
N SER A 1 2.47 9.48 -0.92
CA SER A 1 3.29 9.15 0.27
C SER A 1 2.47 8.73 1.48
N PHE A 2 1.45 9.51 1.88
CA PHE A 2 0.63 9.18 3.06
C PHE A 2 0.01 7.76 3.03
N GLY A 3 -0.56 7.32 1.90
CA GLY A 3 -1.12 5.96 1.78
C GLY A 3 -0.10 4.84 2.03
N ILE A 4 1.16 5.04 1.62
CA ILE A 4 2.25 4.08 1.88
C ILE A 4 2.60 4.03 3.37
N THR A 5 2.64 5.19 4.04
CA THR A 5 2.85 5.27 5.49
C THR A 5 1.70 4.62 6.27
N ALA A 6 0.46 4.82 5.82
CA ALA A 6 -0.70 4.16 6.44
C ALA A 6 -0.61 2.64 6.35
N LEU A 7 -0.20 2.10 5.18
CA LEU A 7 0.07 0.67 5.02
C LEU A 7 1.23 0.19 5.91
N GLU A 8 2.30 0.97 6.03
CA GLU A 8 3.43 0.66 6.90
C GLU A 8 3.03 0.58 8.37
N LEU A 9 2.17 1.48 8.85
CA LEU A 9 1.65 1.44 10.22
C LEU A 9 0.73 0.23 10.45
N ALA A 10 -0.09 -0.12 9.45
CA ALA A 10 -1.00 -1.27 9.53
C ALA A 10 -0.26 -2.62 9.46
N GLN A 11 0.80 -2.71 8.67
CA GLN A 11 1.49 -3.97 8.39
C GLN A 11 2.85 -4.09 9.11
N GLY A 12 3.29 -3.02 9.80
CA GLY A 12 4.58 -2.91 10.47
C GLY A 12 5.77 -2.65 9.54
N ARG A 13 5.54 -2.55 8.23
CA ARG A 13 6.59 -2.33 7.22
C ARG A 13 6.00 -1.81 5.92
N ALA A 14 6.71 -0.91 5.25
CA ALA A 14 6.31 -0.43 3.94
C ALA A 14 6.21 -1.59 2.91
N PRO A 15 5.24 -1.54 1.98
CA PRO A 15 5.16 -2.49 0.87
C PRO A 15 6.47 -2.55 0.09
N ARG A 16 6.91 -3.77 -0.28
CA ARG A 16 8.13 -4.03 -1.07
C ARG A 16 9.44 -3.56 -0.43
N SER A 17 9.49 -3.28 0.89
CA SER A 17 10.70 -2.77 1.55
C SER A 17 11.93 -3.70 1.51
N ARG A 18 11.78 -4.97 1.09
CA ARG A 18 12.86 -5.96 0.98
C ARG A 18 13.40 -6.09 -0.44
N GLU A 19 12.73 -5.49 -1.41
CA GLU A 19 13.17 -5.50 -2.80
C GLU A 19 14.28 -4.47 -3.03
N PRO A 20 15.21 -4.71 -3.98
CA PRO A 20 16.17 -3.70 -4.39
C PRO A 20 15.47 -2.44 -4.92
N PRO A 21 16.03 -1.23 -4.71
CA PRO A 21 15.39 0.03 -5.12
C PRO A 21 14.97 0.09 -6.60
N HIS A 22 15.79 -0.47 -7.51
CA HIS A 22 15.48 -0.49 -8.93
C HIS A 22 14.22 -1.33 -9.25
N SER A 23 14.05 -2.47 -8.57
CA SER A 23 12.88 -3.35 -8.72
C SER A 23 11.62 -2.66 -8.21
N VAL A 24 11.73 -1.98 -7.06
CA VAL A 24 10.63 -1.21 -6.47
C VAL A 24 10.14 -0.13 -7.43
N LEU A 25 11.06 0.65 -8.00
CA LEU A 25 10.72 1.70 -8.97
C LEU A 25 10.00 1.13 -10.19
N LEU A 26 10.54 0.08 -10.80
CA LEU A 26 9.91 -0.56 -11.96
C LEU A 26 8.51 -1.07 -11.62
N HIS A 27 8.36 -1.76 -10.49
CA HIS A 27 7.07 -2.27 -10.02
C HIS A 27 6.06 -1.17 -9.68
N ILE A 28 6.51 0.00 -9.20
CA ILE A 28 5.62 1.14 -8.93
C ILE A 28 5.07 1.70 -10.25
N VAL A 29 5.87 1.78 -11.31
CA VAL A 29 5.43 2.36 -12.59
C VAL A 29 4.54 1.39 -13.38
N THR A 30 4.79 0.09 -13.30
CA THR A 30 4.19 -0.91 -14.20
C THR A 30 3.02 -1.70 -13.63
N LYS A 31 2.87 -1.77 -12.30
CA LYS A 31 1.86 -2.61 -11.65
C LYS A 31 0.66 -1.81 -11.15
N THR A 32 -0.45 -2.51 -11.01
CA THR A 32 -1.69 -2.05 -10.39
C THR A 32 -1.42 -1.36 -9.04
N PRO A 33 -2.19 -0.30 -8.69
CA PRO A 33 -2.15 0.33 -7.38
C PRO A 33 -2.11 -0.68 -6.24
N LEU A 34 -1.28 -0.41 -5.24
CA LEU A 34 -1.29 -1.18 -4.01
C LEU A 34 -2.62 -0.92 -3.30
N THR A 35 -3.28 -1.96 -2.82
CA THR A 35 -4.46 -1.81 -1.95
C THR A 35 -4.21 -2.48 -0.60
N LEU A 36 -4.96 -2.04 0.41
CA LEU A 36 -5.01 -2.70 1.70
C LEU A 36 -5.98 -3.87 1.61
N ASP A 37 -5.47 -5.08 1.83
CA ASP A 37 -6.35 -6.22 2.05
C ASP A 37 -6.87 -6.16 3.49
N CYS A 38 -8.17 -5.92 3.65
CA CYS A 38 -8.80 -5.76 4.95
C CYS A 38 -9.11 -7.07 5.66
N GLU A 39 -9.04 -8.19 4.94
CA GLU A 39 -9.30 -9.52 5.47
C GLU A 39 -8.05 -10.40 5.47
N ALA A 40 -7.00 -10.05 4.72
CA ALA A 40 -5.71 -10.72 4.80
C ALA A 40 -4.76 -10.05 5.79
N GLY A 41 -4.44 -10.79 6.86
CA GLY A 41 -3.46 -10.38 7.86
C GLY A 41 -3.90 -10.76 9.27
N PRO A 42 -3.04 -10.48 10.27
CA PRO A 42 -3.37 -10.74 11.68
C PRO A 42 -4.42 -9.77 12.25
N TYR A 43 -4.68 -8.65 11.56
CA TYR A 43 -5.59 -7.60 11.99
C TYR A 43 -6.62 -7.30 10.92
N LYS A 44 -7.83 -6.97 11.35
CA LYS A 44 -8.92 -6.51 10.49
C LYS A 44 -9.02 -4.99 10.53
N TYR A 45 -9.23 -4.40 9.37
CA TYR A 45 -9.34 -2.94 9.22
C TYR A 45 -10.74 -2.54 8.76
N SER A 46 -11.14 -1.32 9.10
CA SER A 46 -12.44 -0.79 8.68
C SER A 46 -12.44 -0.48 7.19
N ARG A 47 -13.60 -0.64 6.54
CA ARG A 47 -13.79 -0.25 5.14
C ARG A 47 -13.43 1.22 4.89
N ALA A 48 -13.74 2.12 5.82
CA ALA A 48 -13.40 3.53 5.71
C ALA A 48 -11.88 3.76 5.63
N PHE A 49 -11.09 2.97 6.38
CA PHE A 49 -9.63 3.04 6.29
C PHE A 49 -9.12 2.51 4.95
N GLN A 50 -9.71 1.43 4.43
CA GLN A 50 -9.41 0.92 3.10
C GLN A 50 -9.62 1.99 2.01
N GLU A 51 -10.81 2.60 1.99
CA GLU A 51 -11.19 3.62 1.00
C GLU A 51 -10.26 4.84 1.07
N MET A 52 -9.86 5.25 2.28
CA MET A 52 -8.86 6.31 2.47
C MET A 52 -7.50 5.93 1.87
N VAL A 53 -7.02 4.71 2.12
CA VAL A 53 -5.74 4.22 1.57
C VAL A 53 -5.80 4.14 0.04
N GLU A 54 -6.88 3.61 -0.52
CA GLU A 54 -7.07 3.47 -1.97
C GLU A 54 -7.02 4.83 -2.69
N ARG A 55 -7.71 5.85 -2.16
CA ARG A 55 -7.64 7.21 -2.70
C ARG A 55 -6.23 7.81 -2.67
N CYS A 56 -5.40 7.40 -1.72
CA CYS A 56 -4.02 7.88 -1.62
C CYS A 56 -3.04 7.18 -2.55
N LEU A 57 -3.44 6.03 -3.13
CA LEU A 57 -2.59 5.16 -3.94
C LEU A 57 -3.02 5.13 -5.42
N ASP A 58 -3.97 6.00 -5.80
CA ASP A 58 -4.32 6.23 -7.19
C ASP A 58 -3.10 6.73 -7.99
N LYS A 59 -2.99 6.23 -9.22
CA LYS A 59 -1.94 6.61 -10.17
C LYS A 59 -2.32 7.85 -10.95
N ASP A 60 -3.63 8.10 -11.09
CA ASP A 60 -4.17 9.30 -11.72
C ASP A 60 -4.57 10.28 -10.59
N PRO A 61 -3.85 11.40 -10.44
CA PRO A 61 -4.03 12.32 -9.31
C PRO A 61 -5.30 13.17 -9.37
#